data_AF-A0A356CJF4-F1
#
_entry.id   AF-A0A356CJF4-F1
#
_cell.length_a   1.000
_cell.length_b   1.000
_cell.length_c   1.000
_cell.angle_alpha   90.00
_cell.angle_beta   90.00
_cell.angle_gamma   90.00
#
_symmetry.space_group_name_H-M   'P 1'
#
loop_
_entity.id
_entity.type
_entity.pdbx_description
1 polymer ?
#
loop_
_entity_poly.entity_id
_entity_poly.type
_entity_poly.pdbx_seq_one_letter_code
_entity_poly.pdbx_strand_id
1 'polypeptide(L)'
;MSVFGKDEVAIKKFAASVAVPEFNGCSFTTPKPLHTLKVALVTTAGLYQDGGGFEIGDSDFHFETLPKHARDLKLGHHSVNFDRGGFAADINVVFPIDRLQSMAESGVIGAVANNHYAFAGNQSATVSEIRLDSGPRCAQEMLKEDVDVVILTSTCPLCPRTVCTLAHVFETAGLATLVITPLRAVAERMGVPRTLHTEFPLGLSLGKPRDEKFQTDVLMAAFDLLNEPQGPVIKTFPVSVSATDGAPLVCGIPPRINTDLHPAVDEAQALKAAYDRAYKKNQKTSIGMRISAEEVPDALAKFVEIADGKHWEDFGFVAESIYGTVHDIRTYYEELACELAEGPITPWSTEQWFYDQTEAGKLILSARRIMRDKEVAQSVWFGLAPAGRP
;
A
#
# COMPACT_ATOMS: atom_id res chain seq x y z
N MET A 1 -5.72 -13.22 17.21
CA MET A 1 -5.21 -12.78 15.88
C MET A 1 -4.24 -11.64 16.12
N SER A 2 -3.09 -11.67 15.46
CA SER A 2 -1.95 -10.78 15.69
C SER A 2 -2.26 -9.33 15.28
N VAL A 3 -1.90 -8.41 16.17
CA VAL A 3 -1.91 -6.97 15.95
C VAL A 3 -0.82 -6.64 14.95
N PHE A 4 -1.13 -6.28 13.71
CA PHE A 4 -0.10 -6.08 12.69
C PHE A 4 0.53 -4.69 12.75
N GLY A 5 -0.23 -3.62 12.51
CA GLY A 5 0.17 -2.21 12.72
C GLY A 5 1.69 -1.92 12.61
N LYS A 6 2.25 -1.36 13.69
CA LYS A 6 3.70 -1.10 13.87
C LYS A 6 4.42 -2.23 14.63
N ASP A 7 3.73 -3.34 14.93
CA ASP A 7 4.28 -4.41 15.76
C ASP A 7 5.06 -5.40 14.89
N GLU A 8 6.37 -5.16 14.77
CA GLU A 8 7.27 -6.00 14.00
C GLU A 8 7.29 -7.46 14.46
N VAL A 9 7.11 -7.71 15.77
CA VAL A 9 7.12 -9.07 16.32
C VAL A 9 5.88 -9.83 15.86
N ALA A 10 4.73 -9.19 15.92
CA ALA A 10 3.47 -9.76 15.45
C ALA A 10 3.47 -9.97 13.92
N ILE A 11 4.04 -9.05 13.14
CA ILE A 11 4.23 -9.20 11.68
C ILE A 11 5.13 -10.40 11.39
N LYS A 12 6.30 -10.51 12.06
CA LYS A 12 7.22 -11.65 11.90
C LYS A 12 6.56 -12.98 12.24
N LYS A 13 5.80 -13.03 13.34
CA LYS A 13 5.06 -14.24 13.75
C LYS A 13 4.02 -14.66 12.71
N PHE A 14 3.33 -13.71 12.10
CA PHE A 14 2.37 -14.00 11.03
C PHE A 14 3.03 -14.42 9.73
N ALA A 15 4.13 -13.77 9.33
CA ALA A 15 4.90 -14.18 8.17
C ALA A 15 5.39 -15.64 8.30
N ALA A 16 5.74 -16.06 9.53
CA ALA A 16 6.14 -17.44 9.82
C ALA A 16 4.97 -18.45 9.76
N SER A 17 3.73 -18.03 10.04
CA SER A 17 2.59 -18.94 10.17
C SER A 17 1.58 -18.89 9.02
N VAL A 18 1.61 -17.84 8.19
CA VAL A 18 0.66 -17.67 7.08
C VAL A 18 0.75 -18.87 6.13
N ALA A 19 -0.39 -19.39 5.70
CA ALA A 19 -0.44 -20.45 4.70
C ALA A 19 0.12 -19.92 3.38
N VAL A 20 1.06 -20.67 2.79
CA VAL A 20 1.68 -20.38 1.49
C VAL A 20 1.54 -21.61 0.60
N PRO A 21 1.36 -21.44 -0.73
CA PRO A 21 1.37 -22.56 -1.66
C PRO A 21 2.77 -23.17 -1.77
N GLU A 22 2.82 -24.46 -2.11
CA GLU A 22 4.06 -25.16 -2.45
C GLU A 22 4.36 -25.06 -3.95
N PHE A 23 5.64 -24.90 -4.29
CA PHE A 23 6.16 -24.91 -5.65
C PHE A 23 7.20 -26.03 -5.79
N ASN A 24 7.01 -26.92 -6.76
CA ASN A 24 7.85 -28.12 -6.96
C ASN A 24 9.24 -27.82 -7.57
N GLY A 25 9.54 -26.55 -7.82
CA GLY A 25 10.80 -26.09 -8.41
C GLY A 25 10.87 -24.57 -8.44
N CYS A 26 12.06 -24.06 -8.74
CA CYS A 26 12.35 -22.63 -8.85
C CYS A 26 12.83 -22.35 -10.28
N SER A 27 11.91 -21.95 -11.16
CA SER A 27 12.28 -21.38 -12.45
C SER A 27 13.17 -20.16 -12.22
N PHE A 28 14.27 -20.05 -12.97
CA PHE A 28 15.28 -19.02 -12.75
C PHE A 28 15.79 -18.50 -14.09
N THR A 29 15.02 -17.59 -14.68
CA THR A 29 15.28 -16.98 -15.99
C THR A 29 16.56 -16.17 -15.94
N THR A 30 17.42 -16.33 -16.94
CA THR A 30 18.61 -15.48 -17.11
C THR A 30 18.22 -14.24 -17.91
N PRO A 31 18.30 -13.03 -17.34
CA PRO A 31 17.95 -11.80 -18.04
C PRO A 31 19.04 -11.38 -19.03
N LYS A 32 18.69 -10.46 -19.94
CA LYS A 32 19.67 -9.70 -20.74
C LYS A 32 20.53 -8.80 -19.85
N PRO A 33 21.66 -8.26 -20.34
CA PRO A 33 22.43 -7.24 -19.63
C PRO A 33 21.56 -6.04 -19.23
N LEU A 34 21.81 -5.48 -18.03
CA LEU A 34 21.00 -4.42 -17.42
C LEU A 34 20.73 -3.22 -18.37
N HIS A 35 21.77 -2.71 -19.02
CA HIS A 35 21.68 -1.57 -19.95
C HIS A 35 20.91 -1.86 -21.25
N THR A 36 20.44 -3.09 -21.47
CA THR A 36 19.68 -3.50 -22.66
C THR A 36 18.28 -4.03 -22.35
N LEU A 37 17.99 -4.33 -21.08
CA LEU A 37 16.74 -4.98 -20.70
C LEU A 37 15.59 -3.98 -20.53
N LYS A 38 14.37 -4.47 -20.74
CA LYS A 38 13.14 -3.71 -20.50
C LYS A 38 12.49 -4.14 -19.17
N VAL A 39 12.16 -3.16 -18.33
CA VAL A 39 11.61 -3.39 -16.98
C VAL A 39 10.12 -3.05 -16.92
N ALA A 40 9.33 -3.96 -16.34
CA ALA A 40 7.96 -3.70 -15.90
C ALA A 40 7.84 -3.69 -14.37
N LEU A 41 6.74 -3.11 -13.89
CA LEU A 41 6.40 -3.05 -12.46
C LEU A 41 5.12 -3.85 -12.24
N VAL A 42 5.12 -4.65 -11.18
CA VAL A 42 3.91 -5.30 -10.67
C VAL A 42 3.79 -5.01 -9.18
N THR A 43 2.73 -4.32 -8.77
CA THR A 43 2.50 -4.00 -7.35
C THR A 43 1.28 -4.72 -6.81
N THR A 44 1.31 -5.08 -5.53
CA THR A 44 0.13 -5.58 -4.80
C THR A 44 -0.55 -4.51 -3.96
N ALA A 45 -0.22 -3.24 -4.21
CA ALA A 45 -0.85 -2.08 -3.59
C ALA A 45 -2.30 -1.86 -4.03
N GLY A 46 -2.85 -2.65 -4.96
CA GLY A 46 -4.18 -2.45 -5.51
C GLY A 46 -4.33 -1.07 -6.14
N LEU A 47 -3.32 -0.60 -6.90
CA LEU A 47 -3.39 0.70 -7.56
C LEU A 47 -4.34 0.67 -8.76
N TYR A 48 -5.12 1.73 -8.92
CA TYR A 48 -6.06 1.88 -10.03
C TYR A 48 -6.23 3.36 -10.41
N GLN A 49 -6.76 3.61 -11.62
CA GLN A 49 -7.21 4.94 -12.06
C GLN A 49 -8.74 5.02 -11.98
N ASP A 50 -9.32 6.21 -12.11
CA ASP A 50 -10.78 6.39 -12.09
C ASP A 50 -11.48 5.45 -13.08
N GLY A 51 -12.55 4.78 -12.61
CA GLY A 51 -13.29 3.76 -13.36
C GLY A 51 -12.80 2.32 -13.15
N GLY A 52 -11.63 2.13 -12.53
CA GLY A 52 -11.14 0.84 -12.05
C GLY A 52 -11.39 0.60 -10.56
N GLY A 53 -10.63 -0.31 -9.97
CA GLY A 53 -10.61 -0.56 -8.53
C GLY A 53 -10.72 -2.03 -8.15
N PHE A 54 -10.65 -2.31 -6.85
CA PHE A 54 -10.65 -3.69 -6.33
C PHE A 54 -11.78 -3.93 -5.35
N GLU A 55 -12.43 -5.08 -5.48
CA GLU A 55 -13.48 -5.50 -4.57
C GLU A 55 -12.92 -5.88 -3.20
N ILE A 56 -13.73 -5.70 -2.15
CA ILE A 56 -13.39 -6.17 -0.81
C ILE A 56 -13.57 -7.69 -0.77
N GLY A 57 -12.61 -8.40 -0.19
CA GLY A 57 -12.66 -9.86 -0.07
C GLY A 57 -11.35 -10.48 -0.53
N ASP A 58 -11.34 -11.77 -0.83
CA ASP A 58 -10.16 -12.48 -1.34
C ASP A 58 -10.39 -13.15 -2.70
N SER A 59 -11.53 -12.85 -3.32
CA SER A 59 -11.97 -13.35 -4.61
C SER A 59 -11.60 -12.45 -5.79
N ASP A 60 -11.03 -11.28 -5.53
CA ASP A 60 -10.64 -10.36 -6.58
C ASP A 60 -9.21 -10.66 -7.08
N PHE A 61 -9.12 -11.52 -8.09
CA PHE A 61 -7.86 -11.95 -8.70
C PHE A 61 -7.53 -11.21 -10.00
N HIS A 62 -8.28 -10.18 -10.41
CA HIS A 62 -7.95 -9.43 -11.61
C HIS A 62 -6.69 -8.57 -11.41
N PHE A 63 -6.20 -7.98 -12.51
CA PHE A 63 -5.17 -6.97 -12.44
C PHE A 63 -5.60 -5.72 -13.22
N GLU A 64 -5.20 -4.58 -12.70
CA GLU A 64 -5.30 -3.30 -13.39
C GLU A 64 -4.06 -3.10 -14.27
N THR A 65 -4.25 -2.47 -15.42
CA THR A 65 -3.16 -2.09 -16.32
C THR A 65 -2.90 -0.60 -16.20
N LEU A 66 -1.67 -0.23 -15.84
CA LEU A 66 -1.26 1.13 -15.52
C LEU A 66 -0.29 1.65 -16.59
N PRO A 67 -0.65 2.68 -17.37
CA PRO A 67 0.26 3.32 -18.30
C PRO A 67 1.48 3.91 -17.57
N LYS A 68 2.67 3.87 -18.18
CA LYS A 68 3.92 4.41 -17.60
C LYS A 68 3.86 5.89 -17.18
N HIS A 69 2.95 6.66 -17.77
CA HIS A 69 2.75 8.08 -17.48
C HIS A 69 1.63 8.35 -16.48
N ALA A 70 0.90 7.32 -16.04
CA ALA A 70 -0.17 7.48 -15.05
C ALA A 70 0.41 7.98 -13.72
N ARG A 71 -0.22 9.02 -13.16
CA ARG A 71 0.16 9.63 -11.87
C ARG A 71 -1.05 9.91 -10.99
N ASP A 72 -2.23 9.92 -11.59
CA ASP A 72 -3.59 9.88 -11.04
C ASP A 72 -3.95 8.48 -10.49
N LEU A 73 -3.05 7.89 -9.71
CA LEU A 73 -3.24 6.55 -9.14
C LEU A 73 -3.86 6.63 -7.74
N LYS A 74 -4.83 5.76 -7.50
CA LYS A 74 -5.51 5.58 -6.20
C LYS A 74 -5.03 4.32 -5.51
N LEU A 75 -4.86 4.37 -4.19
CA LEU A 75 -4.51 3.21 -3.37
C LEU A 75 -5.76 2.41 -2.96
N GLY A 76 -6.10 1.38 -3.74
CA GLY A 76 -7.29 0.54 -3.54
C GLY A 76 -7.16 -0.58 -2.51
N HIS A 77 -6.05 -0.65 -1.78
CA HIS A 77 -5.86 -1.69 -0.78
C HIS A 77 -6.69 -1.44 0.50
N HIS A 78 -7.53 -2.39 0.88
CA HIS A 78 -8.49 -2.29 2.02
C HIS A 78 -7.90 -2.58 3.41
N SER A 79 -6.67 -3.11 3.50
CA SER A 79 -6.00 -3.28 4.81
C SER A 79 -5.65 -1.94 5.46
N VAL A 80 -5.86 -1.84 6.77
CA VAL A 80 -5.37 -0.74 7.63
C VAL A 80 -3.95 -0.95 8.18
N ASN A 81 -3.35 -2.12 7.94
CA ASN A 81 -2.13 -2.56 8.62
C ASN A 81 -0.84 -2.30 7.80
N PHE A 82 -0.78 -1.17 7.12
CA PHE A 82 0.42 -0.67 6.45
C PHE A 82 0.40 0.86 6.38
N ASP A 83 1.55 1.47 6.12
CA ASP A 83 1.71 2.91 6.00
C ASP A 83 1.14 3.41 4.65
N ARG A 84 0.12 4.27 4.73
CA ARG A 84 -0.52 4.91 3.56
C ARG A 84 0.04 6.31 3.30
N GLY A 85 0.59 6.97 4.32
CA GLY A 85 1.15 8.31 4.25
C GLY A 85 2.35 8.37 3.32
N GLY A 86 3.17 7.31 3.31
CA GLY A 86 4.28 7.20 2.36
C GLY A 86 3.83 7.28 0.90
N PHE A 87 2.76 6.56 0.53
CA PHE A 87 2.19 6.60 -0.82
C PHE A 87 1.61 7.98 -1.14
N ALA A 88 0.88 8.57 -0.20
CA ALA A 88 0.34 9.92 -0.34
C ALA A 88 1.46 10.97 -0.57
N ALA A 89 2.60 10.81 0.10
CA ALA A 89 3.75 11.69 -0.07
C ALA A 89 4.52 11.44 -1.38
N ASP A 90 4.62 10.18 -1.80
CA ASP A 90 5.41 9.73 -2.95
C ASP A 90 4.98 8.33 -3.44
N ILE A 91 4.42 8.22 -4.65
CA ILE A 91 4.01 6.94 -5.24
C ILE A 91 5.17 5.95 -5.40
N ASN A 92 6.41 6.45 -5.49
CA ASN A 92 7.58 5.62 -5.75
C ASN A 92 7.93 4.67 -4.60
N VAL A 93 7.35 4.87 -3.42
CA VAL A 93 7.54 3.94 -2.29
C VAL A 93 6.90 2.56 -2.53
N VAL A 94 5.90 2.47 -3.42
CA VAL A 94 5.26 1.20 -3.85
C VAL A 94 5.30 1.00 -5.36
N PHE A 95 5.40 2.06 -6.16
CA PHE A 95 5.36 2.04 -7.61
C PHE A 95 6.46 2.96 -8.16
N PRO A 96 7.73 2.52 -8.18
CA PRO A 96 8.91 3.37 -8.43
C PRO A 96 9.10 3.74 -9.91
N ILE A 97 8.04 4.19 -10.56
CA ILE A 97 8.00 4.49 -11.99
C ILE A 97 8.89 5.66 -12.36
N ASP A 98 8.98 6.71 -11.52
CA ASP A 98 9.83 7.87 -11.79
C ASP A 98 11.32 7.47 -11.68
N ARG A 99 11.64 6.57 -10.74
CA ARG A 99 13.01 6.07 -10.56
C ARG A 99 13.44 5.22 -11.75
N LEU A 100 12.58 4.33 -12.24
CA LEU A 100 12.87 3.54 -13.44
C LEU A 100 13.00 4.42 -14.68
N GLN A 101 12.17 5.45 -14.84
CA GLN A 101 12.29 6.40 -15.95
C GLN A 101 13.63 7.14 -15.91
N SER A 102 14.04 7.63 -14.74
CA SER A 102 15.34 8.29 -14.55
C SER A 102 16.52 7.34 -14.83
N MET A 103 16.41 6.06 -14.43
CA MET A 103 17.41 5.03 -14.73
C MET A 103 17.52 4.72 -16.23
N ALA A 104 16.40 4.72 -16.96
CA ALA A 104 16.41 4.53 -18.41
C ALA A 104 17.01 5.74 -19.14
N GLU A 105 16.64 6.96 -18.72
CA GLU A 105 17.19 8.21 -19.26
C GLU A 105 18.72 8.32 -19.07
N SER A 106 19.24 7.81 -17.95
CA SER A 106 20.67 7.76 -17.67
C SER A 106 21.39 6.53 -18.27
N GLY A 107 20.67 5.63 -18.94
CA GLY A 107 21.23 4.42 -19.57
C GLY A 107 21.63 3.31 -18.60
N VAL A 108 21.21 3.37 -17.34
CA VAL A 108 21.41 2.30 -16.35
C VAL A 108 20.63 1.05 -16.76
N ILE A 109 19.37 1.24 -17.16
CA ILE A 109 18.54 0.19 -17.78
C ILE A 109 18.24 0.52 -19.24
N GLY A 110 17.90 -0.48 -20.05
CA GLY A 110 17.60 -0.28 -21.46
C GLY A 110 16.30 0.49 -21.72
N ALA A 111 15.21 0.07 -21.08
CA ALA A 111 13.90 0.73 -21.23
C ALA A 111 12.95 0.42 -20.07
N VAL A 112 11.91 1.26 -19.93
CA VAL A 112 10.74 0.99 -19.09
C VAL A 112 9.57 0.59 -19.98
N ALA A 113 8.82 -0.43 -19.59
CA ALA A 113 7.59 -0.84 -20.25
C ALA A 113 6.58 0.31 -20.33
N ASN A 114 5.70 0.29 -21.33
CA ASN A 114 4.58 1.23 -21.44
C ASN A 114 3.45 0.86 -20.48
N ASN A 115 3.30 -0.43 -20.16
CA ASN A 115 2.29 -0.92 -19.24
C ASN A 115 2.92 -1.58 -18.01
N HIS A 116 2.32 -1.31 -16.87
CA HIS A 116 2.61 -1.90 -15.56
C HIS A 116 1.32 -2.46 -14.98
N TYR A 117 1.41 -3.21 -13.88
CA TYR A 117 0.24 -3.92 -13.39
C TYR A 117 0.08 -3.81 -11.88
N ALA A 118 -1.17 -3.81 -11.44
CA ALA A 118 -1.51 -3.86 -10.02
C ALA A 118 -2.50 -4.98 -9.73
N PHE A 119 -2.28 -5.68 -8.62
CA PHE A 119 -3.16 -6.71 -8.10
C PHE A 119 -3.64 -6.33 -6.69
N ALA A 120 -4.79 -6.87 -6.28
CA ALA A 120 -5.16 -6.93 -4.87
C ALA A 120 -4.22 -7.89 -4.13
N GLY A 121 -3.63 -7.45 -3.01
CA GLY A 121 -2.70 -8.28 -2.23
C GLY A 121 -3.39 -9.36 -1.39
N ASN A 122 -4.64 -9.14 -1.02
CA ASN A 122 -5.53 -10.02 -0.28
C ASN A 122 -6.13 -11.07 -1.22
N GLN A 123 -5.39 -12.15 -1.46
CA GLN A 123 -5.82 -13.28 -2.28
C GLN A 123 -6.20 -14.48 -1.41
N SER A 124 -6.97 -15.42 -1.98
CA SER A 124 -7.31 -16.70 -1.35
C SER A 124 -6.08 -17.43 -0.80
N ALA A 125 -6.25 -18.30 0.19
CA ALA A 125 -5.13 -19.00 0.83
C ALA A 125 -4.32 -19.87 -0.15
N THR A 126 -4.98 -20.41 -1.17
CA THR A 126 -4.36 -21.26 -2.20
C THR A 126 -3.75 -20.45 -3.34
N VAL A 127 -4.14 -19.18 -3.49
CA VAL A 127 -3.78 -18.26 -4.59
C VAL A 127 -3.94 -18.91 -5.97
N SER A 128 -4.90 -19.83 -6.09
CA SER A 128 -5.07 -20.68 -7.26
C SER A 128 -5.41 -19.87 -8.50
N GLU A 129 -6.28 -18.87 -8.34
CA GLU A 129 -6.75 -17.99 -9.40
C GLU A 129 -5.60 -17.15 -9.97
N ILE A 130 -4.73 -16.62 -9.09
CA ILE A 130 -3.50 -15.93 -9.49
C ILE A 130 -2.56 -16.88 -10.25
N ARG A 131 -2.37 -18.10 -9.74
CA ARG A 131 -1.43 -19.08 -10.32
C ARG A 131 -1.86 -19.59 -11.68
N LEU A 132 -3.16 -19.79 -11.86
CA LEU A 132 -3.72 -20.54 -12.98
C LEU A 132 -4.41 -19.66 -14.02
N ASP A 133 -4.76 -18.41 -13.69
CA ASP A 133 -5.44 -17.49 -14.62
C ASP A 133 -4.74 -16.14 -14.75
N SER A 134 -4.90 -15.23 -13.77
CA SER A 134 -4.54 -13.83 -13.96
C SER A 134 -3.03 -13.57 -13.98
N GLY A 135 -2.25 -14.34 -13.23
CA GLY A 135 -0.78 -14.33 -13.29
C GLY A 135 -0.27 -14.72 -14.68
N PRO A 136 -0.63 -15.90 -15.23
CA PRO A 136 -0.28 -16.28 -16.60
C PRO A 136 -0.71 -15.25 -17.66
N ARG A 137 -1.93 -14.68 -17.54
CA ARG A 137 -2.39 -13.63 -18.47
C ARG A 137 -1.54 -12.36 -18.38
N CYS A 138 -1.25 -11.88 -17.17
CA CYS A 138 -0.38 -10.73 -16.95
C CYS A 138 1.03 -10.96 -17.53
N ALA A 139 1.58 -12.17 -17.38
CA ALA A 139 2.85 -12.55 -17.99
C ALA A 139 2.82 -12.43 -19.52
N GLN A 140 1.72 -12.87 -20.16
CA GLN A 140 1.58 -12.77 -21.62
C GLN A 140 1.51 -11.31 -22.09
N GLU A 141 0.84 -10.40 -21.37
CA GLU A 141 0.84 -8.98 -21.73
C GLU A 141 2.24 -8.35 -21.64
N MET A 142 3.01 -8.71 -20.60
CA MET A 142 4.41 -8.28 -20.47
C MET A 142 5.31 -8.85 -21.58
N LEU A 143 5.14 -10.13 -21.94
CA LEU A 143 5.91 -10.76 -23.02
C LEU A 143 5.60 -10.14 -24.40
N LYS A 144 4.34 -9.77 -24.68
CA LYS A 144 3.96 -9.04 -25.91
C LYS A 144 4.64 -7.67 -26.03
N GLU A 145 5.04 -7.10 -24.90
CA GLU A 145 5.78 -5.84 -24.81
C GLU A 145 7.31 -6.06 -24.76
N ASP A 146 7.82 -7.26 -24.97
CA ASP A 146 9.26 -7.58 -24.85
C ASP A 146 9.85 -7.19 -23.48
N VAL A 147 9.07 -7.34 -22.41
CA VAL A 147 9.58 -7.17 -21.04
C VAL A 147 10.55 -8.30 -20.73
N ASP A 148 11.68 -7.96 -20.10
CA ASP A 148 12.72 -8.91 -19.70
C ASP A 148 12.71 -9.15 -18.18
N VAL A 149 12.47 -8.08 -17.40
CA VAL A 149 12.52 -8.10 -15.94
C VAL A 149 11.27 -7.47 -15.34
N VAL A 150 10.75 -8.08 -14.28
CA VAL A 150 9.61 -7.58 -13.51
C VAL A 150 10.04 -7.31 -12.07
N ILE A 151 9.87 -6.07 -11.61
CA ILE A 151 10.03 -5.73 -10.19
C ILE A 151 8.67 -5.86 -9.51
N LEU A 152 8.64 -6.62 -8.42
CA LEU A 152 7.42 -6.87 -7.64
C LEU A 152 7.50 -6.19 -6.27
N THR A 153 6.53 -5.33 -5.97
CA THR A 153 6.44 -4.62 -4.68
C THR A 153 5.24 -5.08 -3.86
N SER A 154 5.42 -5.12 -2.54
CA SER A 154 4.43 -5.60 -1.58
C SER A 154 4.13 -4.58 -0.48
N THR A 155 2.85 -4.35 -0.19
CA THR A 155 2.41 -3.31 0.75
C THR A 155 1.98 -3.85 2.11
N CYS A 156 0.99 -4.75 2.15
CA CYS A 156 0.42 -5.25 3.40
C CYS A 156 1.00 -6.61 3.83
N PRO A 157 0.70 -7.12 5.04
CA PRO A 157 1.24 -8.40 5.52
C PRO A 157 0.90 -9.63 4.63
N LEU A 158 -0.23 -9.61 3.92
CA LEU A 158 -0.64 -10.70 3.01
C LEU A 158 -0.02 -10.59 1.62
N CYS A 159 0.34 -9.38 1.19
CA CYS A 159 0.88 -9.10 -0.14
C CYS A 159 2.08 -9.97 -0.52
N PRO A 160 3.04 -10.27 0.39
CA PRO A 160 4.17 -11.14 0.09
C PRO A 160 3.77 -12.50 -0.46
N ARG A 161 2.69 -13.14 0.01
CA ARG A 161 2.22 -14.41 -0.57
C ARG A 161 1.86 -14.25 -2.05
N THR A 162 1.18 -13.17 -2.40
CA THR A 162 0.73 -12.88 -3.76
C THR A 162 1.91 -12.53 -4.68
N VAL A 163 2.81 -11.62 -4.28
CA VAL A 163 3.97 -11.28 -5.13
C VAL A 163 4.95 -12.45 -5.30
N CYS A 164 5.17 -13.25 -4.26
CA CYS A 164 6.02 -14.43 -4.35
C CYS A 164 5.43 -15.48 -5.30
N THR A 165 4.10 -15.59 -5.33
CA THR A 165 3.38 -16.45 -6.28
C THR A 165 3.52 -15.94 -7.70
N LEU A 166 3.30 -14.65 -7.93
CA LEU A 166 3.48 -14.02 -9.24
C LEU A 166 4.93 -14.18 -9.74
N ALA A 167 5.92 -14.08 -8.85
CA ALA A 167 7.32 -14.29 -9.22
C ALA A 167 7.56 -15.69 -9.84
N HIS A 168 7.04 -16.75 -9.21
CA HIS A 168 7.12 -18.10 -9.76
C HIS A 168 6.42 -18.26 -11.11
N VAL A 169 5.24 -17.66 -11.25
CA VAL A 169 4.46 -17.68 -12.50
C VAL A 169 5.22 -16.97 -13.63
N PHE A 170 5.74 -15.78 -13.36
CA PHE A 170 6.47 -14.97 -14.35
C PHE A 170 7.79 -15.61 -14.76
N GLU A 171 8.54 -16.18 -13.82
CA GLU A 171 9.80 -16.89 -14.12
C GLU A 171 9.56 -18.16 -14.93
N THR A 172 8.45 -18.86 -14.70
CA THR A 172 8.05 -20.01 -15.53
C THR A 172 7.67 -19.58 -16.95
N ALA A 173 7.18 -18.35 -17.13
CA ALA A 173 6.88 -17.77 -18.43
C ALA A 173 8.13 -17.17 -19.14
N GLY A 174 9.29 -17.15 -18.49
CA GLY A 174 10.54 -16.60 -19.05
C GLY A 174 10.75 -15.11 -18.77
N LEU A 175 10.10 -14.55 -17.77
CA LEU A 175 10.35 -13.20 -17.26
C LEU A 175 11.20 -13.28 -15.99
N ALA A 176 12.37 -12.66 -15.97
CA ALA A 176 13.16 -12.58 -14.73
C ALA A 176 12.45 -11.68 -13.71
N THR A 177 12.49 -12.03 -12.43
CA THR A 177 11.72 -11.33 -11.38
C THR A 177 12.61 -10.84 -10.26
N LEU A 178 12.19 -9.74 -9.62
CA LEU A 178 12.84 -9.17 -8.44
C LEU A 178 11.75 -8.83 -7.41
N VAL A 179 11.62 -9.64 -6.35
CA VAL A 179 10.67 -9.36 -5.27
C VAL A 179 11.32 -8.45 -4.22
N ILE A 180 10.66 -7.33 -3.88
CA ILE A 180 11.06 -6.46 -2.78
C ILE A 180 10.03 -6.59 -1.65
N THR A 181 10.48 -7.09 -0.49
CA THR A 181 9.56 -7.38 0.62
C THR A 181 10.24 -7.35 2.00
N PRO A 182 9.55 -6.88 3.05
CA PRO A 182 10.00 -7.03 4.43
C PRO A 182 9.71 -8.41 5.03
N LEU A 183 8.90 -9.26 4.38
CA LEU A 183 8.51 -10.57 4.93
C LEU A 183 9.43 -11.69 4.42
N ARG A 184 10.69 -11.67 4.88
CA ARG A 184 11.71 -12.68 4.55
C ARG A 184 11.21 -14.12 4.69
N ALA A 185 10.54 -14.44 5.80
CA ALA A 185 10.07 -15.80 6.08
C ALA A 185 9.08 -16.33 5.02
N VAL A 186 8.26 -15.47 4.41
CA VAL A 186 7.34 -15.86 3.34
C VAL A 186 8.13 -16.21 2.08
N ALA A 187 9.09 -15.36 1.70
CA ALA A 187 9.92 -15.59 0.52
C ALA A 187 10.80 -16.85 0.66
N GLU A 188 11.36 -17.11 1.84
CA GLU A 188 12.13 -18.32 2.14
C GLU A 188 11.28 -19.59 2.03
N ARG A 189 10.11 -19.61 2.68
CA ARG A 189 9.21 -20.77 2.66
C ARG A 189 8.66 -21.07 1.27
N MET A 190 8.51 -20.05 0.43
CA MET A 190 8.04 -20.19 -0.94
C MET A 190 9.17 -20.45 -1.95
N GLY A 191 10.45 -20.41 -1.53
CA GLY A 191 11.59 -20.62 -2.43
C GLY A 191 11.62 -19.64 -3.61
N VAL A 192 11.39 -18.35 -3.34
CA VAL A 192 11.26 -17.32 -4.38
C VAL A 192 12.56 -17.17 -5.19
N PRO A 193 12.50 -17.03 -6.53
CA PRO A 193 13.68 -16.93 -7.39
C PRO A 193 14.68 -15.87 -6.94
N ARG A 194 14.28 -14.60 -6.86
CA ARG A 194 15.13 -13.50 -6.40
C ARG A 194 14.37 -12.57 -5.48
N THR A 195 14.89 -12.38 -4.26
CA THR A 195 14.28 -11.48 -3.27
C THR A 195 15.31 -10.50 -2.72
N LEU A 196 14.96 -9.22 -2.76
CA LEU A 196 15.56 -8.21 -1.91
C LEU A 196 14.72 -8.08 -0.64
N HIS A 197 15.27 -8.58 0.46
CA HIS A 197 14.71 -8.38 1.79
C HIS A 197 15.05 -6.96 2.29
N THR A 198 14.02 -6.22 2.67
CA THR A 198 14.16 -4.85 3.20
C THR A 198 13.59 -4.77 4.60
N GLU A 199 14.33 -4.26 5.58
CA GLU A 199 13.80 -3.98 6.92
C GLU A 199 13.12 -2.60 6.94
N PHE A 200 12.06 -2.48 6.14
CA PHE A 200 11.23 -1.28 6.01
C PHE A 200 9.81 -1.53 6.52
N PRO A 201 9.09 -0.49 6.97
CA PRO A 201 7.71 -0.62 7.36
C PRO A 201 6.84 -1.03 6.17
N LEU A 202 5.77 -1.79 6.46
CA LEU A 202 4.77 -2.17 5.47
C LEU A 202 4.20 -0.93 4.76
N GLY A 203 4.04 -1.00 3.45
CA GLY A 203 3.63 0.13 2.61
C GLY A 203 4.80 0.93 2.03
N LEU A 204 6.03 0.68 2.47
CA LEU A 204 7.23 1.41 2.06
C LEU A 204 8.26 0.48 1.40
N SER A 205 7.88 -0.26 0.34
CA SER A 205 8.78 -1.22 -0.33
C SER A 205 10.11 -0.59 -0.79
N LEU A 206 10.10 0.68 -1.20
CA LEU A 206 11.31 1.42 -1.58
C LEU A 206 11.80 2.36 -0.47
N GLY A 207 11.26 2.22 0.74
CA GLY A 207 11.67 2.94 1.94
C GLY A 207 11.20 4.40 1.98
N LYS A 208 12.15 5.33 1.99
CA LYS A 208 11.89 6.73 2.35
C LYS A 208 11.13 7.50 1.25
N PRO A 209 9.95 8.08 1.53
CA PRO A 209 9.24 8.94 0.59
C PRO A 209 10.08 10.16 0.21
N ARG A 210 10.04 10.58 -1.07
CA ARG A 210 10.74 11.77 -1.61
C ARG A 210 12.28 11.73 -1.52
N ASP A 211 12.86 10.59 -1.16
CA ASP A 211 14.32 10.38 -1.17
C ASP A 211 14.71 9.59 -2.43
N GLU A 212 14.84 10.30 -3.55
CA GLU A 212 15.16 9.72 -4.86
C GLU A 212 16.44 8.88 -4.82
N LYS A 213 17.46 9.34 -4.09
CA LYS A 213 18.73 8.62 -3.99
C LYS A 213 18.53 7.29 -3.24
N PHE A 214 17.86 7.31 -2.09
CA PHE A 214 17.62 6.10 -1.32
C PHE A 214 16.83 5.06 -2.11
N GLN A 215 15.77 5.48 -2.80
CA GLN A 215 14.95 4.59 -3.63
C GLN A 215 15.75 4.02 -4.81
N THR A 216 16.62 4.83 -5.42
CA THR A 216 17.54 4.39 -6.47
C THR A 216 18.54 3.36 -5.94
N ASP A 217 19.11 3.57 -4.76
CA ASP A 217 20.02 2.61 -4.11
C ASP A 217 19.32 1.26 -3.83
N VAL A 218 18.05 1.28 -3.40
CA VAL A 218 17.23 0.07 -3.20
C VAL A 218 17.02 -0.67 -4.52
N LEU A 219 16.68 0.04 -5.59
CA LEU A 219 16.50 -0.56 -6.92
C LEU A 219 17.80 -1.16 -7.46
N MET A 220 18.93 -0.48 -7.29
CA MET A 220 20.24 -1.03 -7.69
C MET A 220 20.57 -2.31 -6.92
N ALA A 221 20.33 -2.33 -5.61
CA ALA A 221 20.51 -3.54 -4.81
C ALA A 221 19.58 -4.69 -5.23
N ALA A 222 18.38 -4.39 -5.73
CA ALA A 222 17.50 -5.38 -6.34
C ALA A 222 18.06 -5.87 -7.68
N PHE A 223 18.49 -4.97 -8.57
CA PHE A 223 19.08 -5.35 -9.86
C PHE A 223 20.36 -6.18 -9.72
N ASP A 224 21.15 -6.00 -8.66
CA ASP A 224 22.33 -6.82 -8.36
C ASP A 224 22.01 -8.31 -8.20
N LEU A 225 20.77 -8.68 -7.86
CA LEU A 225 20.31 -10.08 -7.79
C LEU A 225 20.20 -10.73 -9.18
N LEU A 226 20.14 -9.96 -10.26
CA LEU A 226 20.11 -10.50 -11.63
C LEU A 226 21.44 -11.17 -12.02
N ASN A 227 22.53 -10.83 -11.34
CA ASN A 227 23.86 -11.42 -11.55
C ASN A 227 24.06 -12.77 -10.86
N GLU A 228 23.10 -13.20 -10.03
CA GLU A 228 23.19 -14.48 -9.34
C GLU A 228 23.02 -15.63 -10.34
N PRO A 229 23.88 -16.67 -10.30
CA PRO A 229 23.88 -17.74 -11.30
C PRO A 229 22.75 -18.77 -11.09
N GLN A 230 22.19 -18.83 -9.88
CA GLN A 230 21.10 -19.75 -9.52
C GLN A 230 20.31 -19.19 -8.33
N GLY A 231 19.03 -19.58 -8.25
CA GLY A 231 18.15 -19.30 -7.12
C GLY A 231 17.72 -20.59 -6.39
N PRO A 232 16.87 -20.47 -5.35
CA PRO A 232 16.35 -19.23 -4.78
C PRO A 232 17.46 -18.41 -4.09
N VAL A 233 17.41 -17.09 -4.23
CA VAL A 233 18.37 -16.17 -3.60
C VAL A 233 17.66 -15.03 -2.88
N ILE A 234 18.11 -14.76 -1.66
CA ILE A 234 17.63 -13.65 -0.84
C ILE A 234 18.82 -12.83 -0.35
N LYS A 235 18.88 -11.56 -0.72
CA LYS A 235 19.84 -10.59 -0.17
C LYS A 235 19.10 -9.60 0.72
N THR A 236 19.74 -9.17 1.79
CA THR A 236 19.19 -8.12 2.68
C THR A 236 19.79 -6.77 2.31
N PHE A 237 18.94 -5.78 2.09
CA PHE A 237 19.37 -4.40 1.90
C PHE A 237 20.04 -3.90 3.20
N PRO A 238 21.22 -3.25 3.13
CA PRO A 238 22.06 -3.01 4.31
C PRO A 238 21.53 -1.91 5.25
N VAL A 239 20.56 -1.11 4.81
CA VAL A 239 19.98 -0.03 5.62
C VAL A 239 18.56 -0.42 6.01
N SER A 240 18.20 -0.25 7.28
CA SER A 240 16.82 -0.40 7.77
C SER A 240 16.13 0.95 7.87
N VAL A 241 14.79 0.93 7.86
CA VAL A 241 13.93 2.09 8.12
C VAL A 241 13.03 1.73 9.29
N SER A 242 13.18 2.43 10.41
CA SER A 242 12.39 2.16 11.61
C SER A 242 11.00 2.79 11.52
N ALA A 243 10.00 2.07 12.05
CA ALA A 243 8.63 2.58 12.20
C ALA A 243 8.48 3.58 13.37
N THR A 244 9.48 3.70 14.24
CA THR A 244 9.38 4.45 15.51
C THR A 244 10.41 5.57 15.68
N ASP A 245 11.43 5.64 14.83
CA ASP A 245 12.57 6.55 15.05
C ASP A 245 12.36 7.93 14.42
N GLY A 246 11.17 8.19 13.86
CA GLY A 246 10.80 9.46 13.25
C GLY A 246 10.40 10.52 14.28
N ALA A 247 10.74 11.78 14.00
CA ALA A 247 10.15 12.90 14.74
C ALA A 247 8.63 12.95 14.47
N PRO A 248 7.81 13.33 15.47
CA PRO A 248 6.38 13.53 15.26
C PRO A 248 6.13 14.53 14.12
N LEU A 249 5.10 14.27 13.31
CA LEU A 249 4.72 15.18 12.24
C LEU A 249 4.24 16.51 12.83
N VAL A 250 4.81 17.61 12.34
CA VAL A 250 4.36 18.96 12.68
C VAL A 250 3.45 19.46 11.55
N CYS A 251 2.14 19.30 11.75
CA CYS A 251 1.11 19.79 10.84
C CYS A 251 0.02 20.50 11.66
N GLY A 252 -0.16 21.79 11.40
CA GLY A 252 -1.10 22.64 12.14
C GLY A 252 -2.56 22.33 11.79
N ILE A 253 -3.42 22.30 12.80
CA ILE A 253 -4.87 22.18 12.64
C ILE A 253 -5.49 23.58 12.78
N PRO A 254 -6.40 23.99 11.88
CA PRO A 254 -7.11 25.27 12.01
C PRO A 254 -7.84 25.37 13.37
N PRO A 255 -7.92 26.58 13.97
CA PRO A 255 -8.70 26.77 15.18
C PRO A 255 -10.18 26.51 14.88
N ARG A 256 -10.91 26.00 15.88
CA ARG A 256 -12.36 25.77 15.80
C ARG A 256 -13.09 27.07 15.41
N ILE A 257 -13.95 26.99 14.40
CA ILE A 257 -14.69 28.14 13.86
C ILE A 257 -16.16 28.07 14.27
N ASN A 258 -16.82 26.94 14.05
CA ASN A 258 -18.23 26.74 14.36
C ASN A 258 -18.40 25.92 15.66
N THR A 259 -18.94 26.57 16.70
CA THR A 259 -19.18 25.93 18.00
C THR A 259 -20.45 25.09 18.06
N ASP A 260 -21.35 25.24 17.08
CA ASP A 260 -22.62 24.50 17.01
C ASP A 260 -22.43 23.09 16.43
N LEU A 261 -21.31 22.84 15.74
CA LEU A 261 -20.94 21.55 15.20
C LEU A 261 -20.04 20.76 16.16
N HIS A 262 -20.08 19.44 16.08
CA HIS A 262 -19.09 18.60 16.76
C HIS A 262 -17.66 18.96 16.29
N PRO A 263 -16.64 19.01 17.16
CA PRO A 263 -15.28 19.43 16.80
C PRO A 263 -14.70 18.74 15.56
N ALA A 264 -14.88 17.42 15.42
CA ALA A 264 -14.44 16.67 14.24
C ALA A 264 -15.09 17.14 12.93
N VAL A 265 -16.37 17.53 12.95
CA VAL A 265 -17.10 17.98 11.77
C VAL A 265 -16.64 19.38 11.36
N ASP A 266 -16.50 20.30 12.33
CA ASP A 266 -15.97 21.65 12.10
C ASP A 266 -14.52 21.60 11.57
N GLU A 267 -13.68 20.75 12.16
CA GLU A 267 -12.29 20.54 11.75
C GLU A 267 -12.21 20.07 10.27
N ALA A 268 -13.00 19.07 9.89
CA ALA A 268 -13.03 18.59 8.52
C ALA A 268 -13.49 19.65 7.53
N GLN A 269 -14.52 20.45 7.89
CA GLN A 269 -14.99 21.58 7.07
C GLN A 269 -13.93 22.67 6.94
N ALA A 270 -13.23 23.01 8.02
CA ALA A 270 -12.18 24.03 8.03
C ALA A 270 -10.97 23.64 7.15
N LEU A 271 -10.68 22.33 7.04
CA LEU A 271 -9.59 21.82 6.21
C LEU A 271 -9.92 21.77 4.71
N LYS A 272 -11.20 21.87 4.30
CA LYS A 272 -11.63 21.64 2.91
C LYS A 272 -10.97 22.55 1.91
N ALA A 273 -10.87 23.84 2.22
CA ALA A 273 -10.21 24.80 1.32
C ALA A 273 -8.72 24.49 1.14
N ALA A 274 -8.05 23.93 2.16
CA ALA A 274 -6.65 23.52 2.04
C ALA A 274 -6.52 22.24 1.21
N TYR A 275 -7.41 21.27 1.42
CA TYR A 275 -7.51 20.07 0.59
C TYR A 275 -7.72 20.43 -0.89
N ASP A 276 -8.67 21.31 -1.22
CA ASP A 276 -8.96 21.68 -2.61
C ASP A 276 -7.77 22.34 -3.31
N ARG A 277 -6.99 23.15 -2.58
CA ARG A 277 -5.75 23.73 -3.10
C ARG A 277 -4.68 22.67 -3.36
N ALA A 278 -4.51 21.74 -2.43
CA ALA A 278 -3.58 20.61 -2.58
C ALA A 278 -3.96 19.73 -3.76
N TYR A 279 -5.23 19.33 -3.87
CA TYR A 279 -5.75 18.54 -4.98
C TYR A 279 -5.59 19.27 -6.32
N LYS A 280 -5.94 20.56 -6.39
CA LYS A 280 -5.76 21.37 -7.61
C LYS A 280 -4.31 21.41 -8.07
N LYS A 281 -3.35 21.50 -7.14
CA LYS A 281 -1.91 21.55 -7.43
C LYS A 281 -1.39 20.19 -7.91
N ASN A 282 -1.80 19.10 -7.26
CA ASN A 282 -1.16 17.80 -7.42
C ASN A 282 -1.93 16.85 -8.35
N GLN A 283 -3.23 17.09 -8.55
CA GLN A 283 -4.16 16.26 -9.34
C GLN A 283 -4.14 14.78 -8.89
N LYS A 284 -4.02 14.55 -7.57
CA LYS A 284 -3.87 13.22 -6.97
C LYS A 284 -4.72 13.11 -5.72
N THR A 285 -5.46 12.02 -5.59
CA THR A 285 -6.11 11.62 -4.34
C THR A 285 -6.46 10.14 -4.39
N SER A 286 -6.34 9.46 -3.25
CA SER A 286 -6.83 8.11 -3.02
C SER A 286 -8.21 8.10 -2.36
N ILE A 287 -8.81 9.26 -2.11
CA ILE A 287 -10.21 9.35 -1.69
C ILE A 287 -11.10 8.82 -2.82
N GLY A 288 -12.18 8.15 -2.44
CA GLY A 288 -13.19 7.63 -3.36
C GLY A 288 -13.37 6.12 -3.26
N MET A 289 -12.93 5.50 -2.17
CA MET A 289 -13.25 4.10 -1.91
C MET A 289 -14.74 3.91 -1.64
N ARG A 290 -15.38 4.88 -0.97
CA ARG A 290 -16.81 4.94 -0.65
C ARG A 290 -17.39 6.34 -0.70
N ILE A 291 -16.63 7.36 -0.33
CA ILE A 291 -17.09 8.76 -0.25
C ILE A 291 -16.09 9.70 -0.92
N SER A 292 -16.58 10.87 -1.33
CA SER A 292 -15.79 12.01 -1.80
C SER A 292 -15.27 12.87 -0.65
N ALA A 293 -14.36 13.81 -0.95
CA ALA A 293 -13.84 14.76 0.03
C ALA A 293 -14.95 15.68 0.57
N GLU A 294 -15.96 15.98 -0.24
CA GLU A 294 -17.14 16.78 0.11
C GLU A 294 -18.02 16.10 1.16
N GLU A 295 -18.06 14.77 1.16
CA GLU A 295 -18.91 13.95 2.05
C GLU A 295 -18.23 13.63 3.39
N VAL A 296 -16.94 13.94 3.56
CA VAL A 296 -16.17 13.66 4.79
C VAL A 296 -16.83 14.28 6.05
N PRO A 297 -17.26 15.55 6.07
CA PRO A 297 -17.92 16.12 7.25
C PRO A 297 -19.22 15.40 7.63
N ASP A 298 -20.05 15.03 6.64
CA ASP A 298 -21.32 14.33 6.88
C ASP A 298 -21.07 12.90 7.36
N ALA A 299 -20.05 12.23 6.84
CA ALA A 299 -19.62 10.92 7.34
C ALA A 299 -19.16 11.01 8.79
N LEU A 300 -18.38 12.03 9.16
CA LEU A 300 -17.97 12.27 10.56
C LEU A 300 -19.17 12.53 11.47
N ALA A 301 -20.19 13.27 11.00
CA ALA A 301 -21.42 13.48 11.77
C ALA A 301 -22.12 12.14 12.09
N LYS A 302 -22.15 11.17 11.16
CA LYS A 302 -22.64 9.81 11.43
C LYS A 302 -21.79 9.08 12.48
N PHE A 303 -20.47 9.26 12.48
CA PHE A 303 -19.60 8.67 13.50
C PHE A 303 -19.75 9.31 14.88
N VAL A 304 -20.17 10.58 14.99
CA VAL A 304 -20.58 11.19 16.27
C VAL A 304 -21.72 10.39 16.88
N GLU A 305 -22.75 10.12 16.09
CA GLU A 305 -23.92 9.36 16.53
C GLU A 305 -23.57 7.93 16.95
N ILE A 306 -22.64 7.26 16.24
CA ILE A 306 -22.13 5.94 16.61
C ILE A 306 -21.33 6.00 17.91
N ALA A 307 -20.50 7.04 18.10
CA ALA A 307 -19.76 7.25 19.34
C ALA A 307 -20.67 7.56 20.54
N ASP A 308 -21.85 8.15 20.31
CA ASP A 308 -22.92 8.30 21.30
C ASP A 308 -23.73 7.01 21.52
N GLY A 309 -23.39 5.94 20.80
CA GLY A 309 -23.93 4.61 20.98
C GLY A 309 -25.14 4.27 20.10
N LYS A 310 -25.47 5.07 19.09
CA LYS A 310 -26.49 4.65 18.10
C LYS A 310 -25.96 3.51 17.23
N HIS A 311 -26.88 2.70 16.68
CA HIS A 311 -26.48 1.55 15.89
C HIS A 311 -25.98 2.02 14.52
N TRP A 312 -24.83 1.51 14.08
CA TRP A 312 -24.15 1.98 12.87
C TRP A 312 -24.96 1.74 11.58
N GLU A 313 -25.77 0.67 11.53
CA GLU A 313 -26.67 0.40 10.40
C GLU A 313 -27.78 1.45 10.24
N ASP A 314 -28.15 2.17 11.33
CA ASP A 314 -29.16 3.25 11.27
C ASP A 314 -28.71 4.40 10.36
N PHE A 315 -27.41 4.48 10.05
CA PHE A 315 -26.80 5.49 9.18
C PHE A 315 -26.46 4.97 7.79
N GLY A 316 -26.97 3.78 7.42
CA GLY A 316 -26.80 3.18 6.09
C GLY A 316 -25.45 2.51 5.87
N PHE A 317 -24.69 2.27 6.94
CA PHE A 317 -23.44 1.53 6.83
C PHE A 317 -23.70 0.02 6.70
N VAL A 318 -22.86 -0.64 5.89
CA VAL A 318 -22.65 -2.10 5.88
C VAL A 318 -21.21 -2.38 6.30
N ALA A 319 -20.89 -3.62 6.70
CA ALA A 319 -19.55 -3.99 7.14
C ALA A 319 -18.45 -3.59 6.13
N GLU A 320 -18.77 -3.69 4.84
CA GLU A 320 -17.88 -3.32 3.73
C GLU A 320 -17.78 -1.80 3.51
N SER A 321 -18.83 -1.03 3.78
CA SER A 321 -18.86 0.41 3.50
C SER A 321 -18.29 1.24 4.64
N ILE A 322 -18.46 0.79 5.89
CA ILE A 322 -17.94 1.51 7.05
C ILE A 322 -16.40 1.57 7.03
N TYR A 323 -15.74 0.49 6.59
CA TYR A 323 -14.28 0.46 6.43
C TYR A 323 -13.80 1.42 5.35
N GLY A 324 -14.37 1.33 4.15
CA GLY A 324 -13.98 2.23 3.06
C GLY A 324 -14.26 3.71 3.38
N THR A 325 -15.34 3.98 4.12
CA THR A 325 -15.66 5.35 4.59
C THR A 325 -14.57 5.87 5.54
N VAL A 326 -14.14 5.07 6.53
CA VAL A 326 -13.06 5.50 7.43
C VAL A 326 -11.72 5.60 6.70
N HIS A 327 -11.48 4.77 5.69
CA HIS A 327 -10.32 4.91 4.83
C HIS A 327 -10.31 6.26 4.12
N ASP A 328 -11.42 6.67 3.51
CA ASP A 328 -11.53 7.96 2.83
C ASP A 328 -11.37 9.13 3.81
N ILE A 329 -11.99 9.06 4.99
CA ILE A 329 -11.80 10.06 6.07
C ILE A 329 -10.31 10.16 6.42
N ARG A 330 -9.65 9.03 6.70
CA ARG A 330 -8.22 9.04 7.06
C ARG A 330 -7.36 9.58 5.91
N THR A 331 -7.64 9.18 4.67
CA THR A 331 -6.92 9.64 3.47
C THR A 331 -7.07 11.16 3.28
N TYR A 332 -8.26 11.73 3.51
CA TYR A 332 -8.48 13.18 3.47
C TYR A 332 -7.51 13.96 4.37
N TYR A 333 -7.27 13.43 5.56
CA TYR A 333 -6.35 14.03 6.53
C TYR A 333 -4.88 13.74 6.19
N GLU A 334 -4.52 12.49 5.88
CA GLU A 334 -3.11 12.13 5.63
C GLU A 334 -2.54 12.75 4.34
N GLU A 335 -3.33 12.85 3.26
CA GLU A 335 -2.90 13.52 2.04
C GLU A 335 -2.65 15.01 2.28
N LEU A 336 -3.54 15.65 3.04
CA LEU A 336 -3.38 17.04 3.41
C LEU A 336 -2.16 17.26 4.29
N ALA A 337 -1.92 16.36 5.25
CA ALA A 337 -0.76 16.39 6.12
C ALA A 337 0.56 16.30 5.31
N CYS A 338 0.62 15.45 4.28
CA CYS A 338 1.78 15.36 3.38
C CYS A 338 2.10 16.65 2.62
N GLU A 339 1.11 17.53 2.45
CA GLU A 339 1.25 18.82 1.75
C GLU A 339 1.49 20.00 2.69
N LEU A 340 0.95 19.94 3.91
CA LEU A 340 1.04 21.03 4.88
C LEU A 340 2.16 20.86 5.90
N ALA A 341 2.64 19.64 6.13
CA ALA A 341 3.62 19.37 7.16
C ALA A 341 4.97 20.06 6.88
N GLU A 342 5.59 20.52 7.95
CA GLU A 342 6.96 21.02 7.93
C GLU A 342 7.93 19.85 8.15
N GLY A 343 8.75 19.55 7.15
CA GLY A 343 9.80 18.53 7.24
C GLY A 343 9.46 17.19 6.54
N PRO A 344 10.27 16.15 6.79
CA PRO A 344 10.13 14.87 6.10
C PRO A 344 8.93 14.07 6.61
N ILE A 345 8.29 13.33 5.72
CA ILE A 345 7.26 12.34 6.07
C ILE A 345 7.96 11.05 6.49
N THR A 346 8.07 10.84 7.80
CA THR A 346 8.65 9.61 8.35
C THR A 346 7.59 8.50 8.44
N PRO A 347 7.99 7.22 8.55
CA PRO A 347 7.04 6.13 8.60
C PRO A 347 5.99 6.30 9.69
N TRP A 348 4.73 6.06 9.34
CA TRP A 348 3.54 6.17 10.18
C TRP A 348 3.31 7.55 10.84
N SER A 349 4.02 8.59 10.43
CA SER A 349 3.91 9.93 11.05
C SER A 349 2.57 10.61 10.78
N THR A 350 2.02 10.45 9.57
CA THR A 350 0.68 10.97 9.21
C THR A 350 -0.42 10.22 9.94
N GLU A 351 -0.28 8.90 10.09
CA GLU A 351 -1.20 8.07 10.88
C GLU A 351 -1.19 8.46 12.35
N GLN A 352 0.00 8.69 12.92
CA GLN A 352 0.16 9.20 14.28
C GLN A 352 -0.52 10.54 14.45
N TRP A 353 -0.19 11.48 13.57
CA TRP A 353 -0.80 12.80 13.60
C TRP A 353 -2.33 12.74 13.51
N PHE A 354 -2.87 11.93 12.59
CA PHE A 354 -4.32 11.77 12.45
C PHE A 354 -4.96 11.30 13.76
N TYR A 355 -4.53 10.16 14.31
CA TYR A 355 -5.19 9.59 15.49
C TYR A 355 -4.89 10.34 16.81
N ASP A 356 -3.72 10.97 16.92
CA ASP A 356 -3.27 11.56 18.18
C ASP A 356 -3.57 13.06 18.28
N GLN A 357 -3.63 13.77 17.15
CA GLN A 357 -3.78 15.24 17.14
C GLN A 357 -5.15 15.71 16.65
N THR A 358 -5.78 15.01 15.70
CA THR A 358 -7.03 15.46 15.07
C THR A 358 -8.27 15.07 15.87
N GLU A 359 -9.31 15.89 15.80
CA GLU A 359 -10.61 15.57 16.40
C GLU A 359 -11.32 14.44 15.65
N ALA A 360 -11.16 14.34 14.33
CA ALA A 360 -11.66 13.22 13.55
C ALA A 360 -11.05 11.88 13.96
N GLY A 361 -9.72 11.80 14.11
CA GLY A 361 -9.03 10.57 14.53
C GLY A 361 -9.48 10.11 15.92
N LYS A 362 -9.61 11.04 16.88
CA LYS A 362 -10.14 10.75 18.23
C LYS A 362 -11.57 10.23 18.17
N LEU A 363 -12.42 10.81 17.32
CA LEU A 363 -13.80 10.39 17.13
C LEU A 363 -13.88 8.96 16.59
N ILE A 364 -13.11 8.62 15.55
CA ILE A 364 -13.07 7.26 14.98
C ILE A 364 -12.64 6.23 16.02
N LEU A 365 -11.61 6.53 16.83
CA LEU A 365 -11.21 5.64 17.93
C LEU A 365 -12.31 5.51 18.99
N SER A 366 -13.06 6.58 19.26
CA SER A 366 -14.20 6.53 20.17
C SER A 366 -15.31 5.61 19.65
N ALA A 367 -15.74 5.81 18.40
CA ALA A 367 -16.74 4.98 17.75
C ALA A 367 -16.32 3.51 17.74
N ARG A 368 -15.05 3.22 17.40
CA ARG A 368 -14.49 1.87 17.43
C ARG A 368 -14.59 1.21 18.81
N ARG A 369 -14.23 1.93 19.88
CA ARG A 369 -14.35 1.42 21.26
C ARG A 369 -15.80 1.14 21.63
N ILE A 370 -16.71 2.06 21.32
CA ILE A 370 -18.14 1.90 21.61
C ILE A 370 -18.74 0.71 20.86
N MET A 371 -18.39 0.52 19.59
CA MET A 371 -18.82 -0.65 18.81
C MET A 371 -18.29 -1.97 19.41
N ARG A 372 -17.01 -2.00 19.82
CA ARG A 372 -16.42 -3.16 20.50
C ARG A 372 -17.14 -3.46 21.81
N ASP A 373 -17.35 -2.44 22.65
CA ASP A 373 -17.95 -2.59 23.98
C ASP A 373 -19.44 -2.97 23.90
N LYS A 374 -20.09 -2.70 22.77
CA LYS A 374 -21.44 -3.18 22.42
C LYS A 374 -21.46 -4.54 21.71
N GLU A 375 -20.34 -5.26 21.70
CA GLU A 375 -20.22 -6.59 21.11
C GLU A 375 -20.56 -6.66 19.60
N VAL A 376 -20.40 -5.54 18.88
CA VAL A 376 -20.48 -5.56 17.42
C VAL A 376 -19.44 -6.52 16.86
N ALA A 377 -19.78 -7.25 15.81
CA ALA A 377 -18.89 -8.22 15.18
C ALA A 377 -17.52 -7.59 14.85
N GLN A 378 -16.44 -8.30 15.19
CA GLN A 378 -15.07 -7.81 14.99
C GLN A 378 -14.78 -7.40 13.54
N SER A 379 -15.37 -8.12 12.58
CA SER A 379 -15.31 -7.82 11.14
C SER A 379 -15.93 -6.49 10.72
N VAL A 380 -16.54 -5.74 11.64
CA VAL A 380 -17.19 -4.44 11.37
C VAL A 380 -16.47 -3.27 12.05
N TRP A 381 -15.84 -3.46 13.20
CA TRP A 381 -15.14 -2.38 13.92
C TRP A 381 -13.61 -2.46 13.86
N PHE A 382 -13.05 -3.65 13.62
CA PHE A 382 -11.60 -3.85 13.70
C PHE A 382 -10.84 -2.99 12.69
N GLY A 383 -11.34 -2.92 11.45
CA GLY A 383 -10.78 -2.14 10.34
C GLY A 383 -11.05 -0.63 10.41
N LEU A 384 -11.68 -0.10 11.46
CA LEU A 384 -11.81 1.36 11.62
C LEU A 384 -10.49 2.03 12.03
N ALA A 385 -9.53 1.27 12.55
CA ALA A 385 -8.19 1.78 12.85
C ALA A 385 -7.15 0.66 12.77
N PRO A 386 -5.85 0.98 12.57
CA PRO A 386 -4.78 -0.01 12.65
C PRO A 386 -4.86 -0.86 13.92
N ALA A 387 -4.50 -2.13 13.83
CA ALA A 387 -4.74 -3.10 14.90
C ALA A 387 -4.13 -2.72 16.27
N GLY A 388 -3.07 -1.91 16.29
CA GLY A 388 -2.39 -1.46 17.52
C GLY A 388 -3.02 -0.24 18.19
N ARG A 389 -4.04 0.37 17.58
CA ARG A 389 -4.78 1.48 18.17
C ARG A 389 -5.81 0.95 19.19
N PRO A 390 -6.12 1.73 20.25
CA PRO A 390 -7.06 1.33 21.30
C PRO A 390 -8.52 1.20 20.86
#